data_AF-A0A9E5LNP4-F1
#
_entry.id   AF-A0A9E5LNP4-F1
#
_cell.length_a   1.000
_cell.length_b   1.000
_cell.length_c   1.000
_cell.angle_alpha   90.00
_cell.angle_beta   90.00
_cell.angle_gamma   90.00
#
_symmetry.space_group_name_H-M   'P 1'
#
loop_
_entity.id
_entity.type
_entity.pdbx_description
1 polymer ?
#
loop_
_entity_poly.entity_id
_entity_poly.type
_entity_poly.pdbx_seq_one_letter_code
_entity_poly.pdbx_strand_id
1 'polypeptide(L)'
;MEQPGEFPYTRGIKAEPSVWTMGQYGGFGTPRETNQRFRTLLDQGLTGFSVALDLPTQLGLDSDHPRSLGEVGRVGVAIDSLRDIEILMDQIPLEKISQVRTTANSIGYIWAAMFIALAEIRGADPNAFGMFIQNDVLKEYIARGTQIFPAEAGLKLSVDVIEYLSTNVPRWVPLAMSGYHIRESGSSAAQEVAFTFANAQEYLDAAIARGVSVDQVAPTLFTFLSSNIEILKEVAKFRAARRVWAELIRKKYQAKDPRSEQLRIFAFTAGSSLTFQQPMNNVTRTAMEMMAAALGGIQTMHVSAFDEALGVPTQEAATLALRTQQVV
;
A
#
# COMPACT_ATOMS: atom_id res chain seq x y z
N MET A 1 19.75 25.13 10.24
CA MET A 1 18.93 23.95 10.62
C MET A 1 18.26 23.45 9.36
N GLU A 2 18.04 22.13 9.22
CA GLU A 2 17.28 21.55 8.10
C GLU A 2 15.85 22.13 8.05
N GLN A 3 15.34 22.35 6.84
CA GLN A 3 13.97 22.83 6.58
C GLN A 3 13.09 21.73 5.97
N PRO A 4 11.76 21.73 6.24
CA PRO A 4 10.85 20.82 5.55
C PRO A 4 10.77 21.17 4.06
N GLY A 5 10.60 20.17 3.19
CA GLY A 5 10.61 20.35 1.74
C GLY A 5 11.99 20.47 1.09
N GLU A 6 13.06 20.47 1.89
CA GLU A 6 14.44 20.53 1.41
C GLU A 6 15.20 19.24 1.75
N PHE A 7 16.16 18.87 0.90
CA PHE A 7 17.06 17.75 1.16
C PHE A 7 17.76 17.90 2.53
N PRO A 8 17.83 16.85 3.38
CA PRO A 8 17.48 15.44 3.11
C PRO A 8 16.07 15.06 3.58
N TYR A 9 15.13 16.00 3.62
CA TYR A 9 13.70 15.81 3.91
C TYR A 9 13.39 15.21 5.29
N THR A 10 14.34 15.25 6.23
CA THR A 10 14.15 14.74 7.61
C THR A 10 12.89 15.32 8.26
N ARG A 11 12.62 16.61 8.02
CA ARG A 11 11.49 17.36 8.60
C ARG A 11 10.18 17.27 7.80
N GLY A 12 10.16 16.52 6.70
CA GLY A 12 9.01 16.39 5.81
C GLY A 12 9.37 16.71 4.36
N ILE A 13 8.61 16.15 3.41
CA ILE A 13 8.85 16.30 1.96
C ILE A 13 8.22 17.57 1.35
N LYS A 14 7.37 18.27 2.09
CA LYS A 14 6.75 19.54 1.68
C LYS A 14 7.17 20.64 2.66
N ALA A 15 7.35 21.86 2.16
CA ALA A 15 7.63 23.03 3.00
C ALA A 15 6.46 23.34 3.95
N GLU A 16 5.24 23.30 3.40
CA GLU A 16 4.02 23.51 4.16
C GLU A 16 3.41 22.19 4.66
N PRO A 17 2.91 22.15 5.90
CA PRO A 17 2.19 20.99 6.41
C PRO A 17 0.90 20.78 5.62
N SER A 18 0.57 19.51 5.35
CA SER A 18 -0.71 19.11 4.76
C SER A 18 -1.30 17.96 5.56
N VAL A 19 -2.62 17.95 5.72
CA VAL A 19 -3.33 16.79 6.28
C VAL A 19 -3.02 15.56 5.44
N TRP A 20 -2.80 14.43 6.09
CA TRP A 20 -2.55 13.17 5.41
C TRP A 20 -3.80 12.65 4.70
N THR A 21 -3.62 11.78 3.73
CA THR A 21 -4.73 11.05 3.12
C THR A 21 -5.21 9.99 4.11
N MET A 22 -6.47 10.09 4.54
CA MET A 22 -7.11 9.12 5.43
C MET A 22 -7.47 7.86 4.62
N GLY A 23 -6.67 6.81 4.76
CA GLY A 23 -6.86 5.55 4.07
C GLY A 23 -7.85 4.66 4.78
N GLN A 24 -8.92 4.28 4.08
CA GLN A 24 -9.75 3.14 4.47
C GLN A 24 -9.39 1.92 3.63
N TYR A 25 -9.12 0.81 4.31
CA TYR A 25 -8.92 -0.51 3.71
C TYR A 25 -10.25 -1.25 3.75
N GLY A 26 -10.72 -1.78 2.61
CA GLY A 26 -12.04 -2.38 2.53
C GLY A 26 -12.17 -3.40 1.41
N GLY A 27 -13.25 -4.17 1.47
CA GLY A 27 -13.54 -5.26 0.54
C GLY A 27 -13.48 -6.61 1.26
N PHE A 28 -14.57 -7.35 1.18
CA PHE A 28 -14.71 -8.74 1.62
C PHE A 28 -15.95 -9.34 0.95
N GLY A 29 -16.02 -10.67 0.89
CA GLY A 29 -17.11 -11.38 0.23
C GLY A 29 -16.99 -11.32 -1.29
N THR A 30 -18.12 -11.14 -1.96
CA THR A 30 -18.21 -11.16 -3.41
C THR A 30 -17.86 -9.80 -4.05
N PRO A 31 -17.50 -9.77 -5.35
CA PRO A 31 -17.34 -8.53 -6.11
C PRO A 31 -18.55 -7.58 -6.02
N ARG A 32 -19.76 -8.13 -5.98
CA ARG A 32 -21.01 -7.36 -5.90
C ARG A 32 -21.17 -6.66 -4.54
N GLU A 33 -20.95 -7.38 -3.45
CA GLU A 33 -21.04 -6.81 -2.09
C GLU A 33 -19.98 -5.74 -1.88
N THR A 34 -18.75 -6.00 -2.35
CA THR A 34 -17.65 -5.04 -2.29
C THR A 34 -17.93 -3.80 -3.16
N ASN A 35 -18.48 -3.96 -4.37
CA ASN A 35 -18.91 -2.84 -5.23
C ASN A 35 -19.93 -1.93 -4.52
N GLN A 36 -20.98 -2.52 -3.93
CA GLN A 36 -22.01 -1.78 -3.21
C GLN A 36 -21.40 -0.94 -2.08
N ARG A 37 -20.44 -1.51 -1.35
CA ARG A 37 -19.71 -0.80 -0.31
C ARG A 37 -18.87 0.35 -0.89
N PHE A 38 -18.12 0.13 -1.96
CA PHE A 38 -17.33 1.19 -2.60
C PHE A 38 -18.19 2.34 -3.09
N ARG A 39 -19.31 2.06 -3.76
CA ARG A 39 -20.26 3.11 -4.19
C ARG A 39 -20.78 3.92 -3.00
N THR A 40 -21.17 3.25 -1.91
CA THR A 40 -21.61 3.92 -0.68
C THR A 40 -20.53 4.84 -0.11
N LEU A 41 -19.26 4.40 -0.11
CA LEU A 41 -18.14 5.22 0.37
C LEU A 41 -17.86 6.41 -0.56
N LEU A 42 -17.95 6.22 -1.87
CA LEU A 42 -17.80 7.31 -2.86
C LEU A 42 -18.90 8.37 -2.69
N ASP A 43 -20.15 7.94 -2.50
CA ASP A 43 -21.29 8.85 -2.25
C ASP A 43 -21.12 9.64 -0.94
N GLN A 44 -20.36 9.10 0.02
CA GLN A 44 -19.99 9.77 1.28
C GLN A 44 -18.76 10.68 1.14
N GLY A 45 -18.24 10.88 -0.08
CA GLY A 45 -17.16 11.80 -0.39
C GLY A 45 -15.75 11.19 -0.38
N LEU A 46 -15.63 9.85 -0.32
CA LEU A 46 -14.34 9.19 -0.53
C LEU A 46 -13.90 9.40 -1.98
N THR A 47 -12.64 9.74 -2.20
CA THR A 47 -12.09 10.02 -3.55
C THR A 47 -11.28 8.86 -4.12
N GLY A 48 -11.04 7.80 -3.35
CA GLY A 48 -10.32 6.60 -3.76
C GLY A 48 -10.27 5.55 -2.64
N PHE A 49 -10.17 4.28 -3.01
CA PHE A 49 -10.33 3.16 -2.08
C PHE A 49 -9.24 2.10 -2.30
N SER A 50 -9.10 1.21 -1.33
CA SER A 50 -8.24 0.03 -1.43
C SER A 50 -9.11 -1.21 -1.56
N VAL A 51 -8.77 -2.09 -2.48
CA VAL A 51 -9.36 -3.41 -2.67
C VAL A 51 -8.52 -4.43 -1.92
N ALA A 52 -9.09 -4.99 -0.85
CA ALA A 52 -8.52 -6.14 -0.16
C ALA A 52 -8.88 -7.42 -0.92
N LEU A 53 -7.91 -8.26 -1.22
CA LEU A 53 -8.11 -9.54 -1.92
C LEU A 53 -8.19 -10.68 -0.92
N ASP A 54 -8.99 -11.71 -1.21
CA ASP A 54 -8.97 -12.93 -0.40
C ASP A 54 -7.65 -13.70 -0.55
N LEU A 55 -7.46 -14.73 0.26
CA LEU A 55 -6.21 -15.51 0.24
C LEU A 55 -6.02 -16.31 -1.07
N PRO A 56 -7.05 -16.99 -1.62
CA PRO A 56 -6.96 -17.66 -2.92
C PRO A 56 -6.47 -16.72 -4.04
N THR A 57 -7.10 -15.55 -4.18
CA THR A 57 -6.72 -14.55 -5.20
C THR A 57 -5.28 -14.09 -5.00
N GLN A 58 -4.85 -13.82 -3.76
CA GLN A 58 -3.47 -13.42 -3.46
C GLN A 58 -2.44 -14.50 -3.87
N LEU A 59 -2.84 -15.77 -3.80
CA LEU A 59 -2.02 -16.93 -4.17
C LEU A 59 -2.18 -17.34 -5.65
N GLY A 60 -2.94 -16.59 -6.45
CA GLY A 60 -3.19 -16.93 -7.85
C GLY A 60 -3.97 -18.23 -8.03
N LEU A 61 -4.87 -18.54 -7.09
CA LEU A 61 -5.74 -19.70 -7.13
C LEU A 61 -7.18 -19.26 -7.42
N ASP A 62 -7.84 -19.97 -8.31
CA ASP A 62 -9.27 -19.82 -8.54
C ASP A 62 -10.07 -20.27 -7.30
N SER A 63 -11.28 -19.74 -7.17
CA SER A 63 -12.18 -20.04 -6.04
C SER A 63 -12.58 -21.52 -5.94
N ASP A 64 -12.54 -22.29 -7.04
CA ASP A 64 -12.85 -23.72 -7.06
C ASP A 64 -11.63 -24.62 -6.84
N HIS A 65 -10.42 -24.05 -6.74
CA HIS A 65 -9.23 -24.81 -6.47
C HIS A 65 -9.32 -25.50 -5.08
N PRO A 66 -8.91 -26.77 -4.92
CA PRO A 66 -9.09 -27.51 -3.66
C PRO A 66 -8.49 -26.84 -2.42
N ARG A 67 -7.42 -26.05 -2.59
CA ARG A 67 -6.78 -25.28 -1.50
C ARG A 67 -7.49 -23.98 -1.14
N SER A 68 -8.49 -23.57 -1.92
CA SER A 68 -9.28 -22.35 -1.70
C SER A 68 -10.44 -22.58 -0.73
N LEU A 69 -10.79 -23.84 -0.47
CA LEU A 69 -11.91 -24.23 0.40
C LEU A 69 -11.82 -23.56 1.78
N GLY A 70 -12.83 -22.76 2.12
CA GLY A 70 -12.93 -22.06 3.41
C GLY A 70 -12.26 -20.68 3.44
N GLU A 71 -11.58 -20.27 2.37
CA GLU A 71 -10.86 -18.98 2.31
C GLU A 71 -11.44 -18.00 1.27
N VAL A 72 -12.28 -18.48 0.34
CA VAL A 72 -12.94 -17.67 -0.69
C VAL A 72 -13.76 -16.55 -0.06
N GLY A 73 -13.46 -15.30 -0.40
CA GLY A 73 -14.19 -14.12 0.07
C GLY A 73 -14.02 -13.80 1.56
N ARG A 74 -13.18 -14.53 2.31
CA ARG A 74 -13.16 -14.47 3.79
C ARG A 74 -12.48 -13.22 4.34
N VAL A 75 -11.32 -12.89 3.79
CA VAL A 75 -10.44 -11.79 4.26
C VAL A 75 -10.31 -10.65 3.24
N GLY A 76 -11.02 -10.77 2.13
CA GLY A 76 -11.00 -9.84 1.01
C GLY A 76 -11.97 -10.30 -0.07
N VAL A 77 -12.06 -9.56 -1.16
CA VAL A 77 -12.90 -9.92 -2.31
C VAL A 77 -12.26 -11.06 -3.11
N ALA A 78 -13.07 -12.03 -3.54
CA ALA A 78 -12.66 -13.08 -4.46
C ALA A 78 -12.66 -12.56 -5.91
N ILE A 79 -11.55 -12.75 -6.64
CA ILE A 79 -11.41 -12.34 -8.05
C ILE A 79 -10.78 -13.51 -8.82
N ASP A 80 -11.58 -14.19 -9.64
CA ASP A 80 -11.13 -15.31 -10.46
C ASP A 80 -10.87 -14.87 -11.91
N SER A 81 -11.54 -13.80 -12.36
CA SER A 81 -11.56 -13.40 -13.77
C SER A 81 -11.73 -11.89 -13.98
N LEU A 82 -11.56 -11.46 -15.24
CA LEU A 82 -11.89 -10.09 -15.64
C LEU A 82 -13.37 -9.76 -15.36
N ARG A 83 -14.27 -10.75 -15.43
CA ARG A 83 -15.70 -10.55 -15.14
C ARG A 83 -15.92 -10.07 -13.70
N ASP A 84 -15.12 -10.55 -12.76
CA ASP A 84 -15.21 -10.14 -11.37
C ASP A 84 -14.75 -8.69 -11.19
N ILE A 85 -13.72 -8.26 -11.92
CA ILE A 85 -13.29 -6.86 -11.96
C ILE A 85 -14.36 -5.95 -12.60
N GLU A 86 -15.04 -6.40 -13.66
CA GLU A 86 -16.17 -5.67 -14.24
C GLU A 86 -17.29 -5.46 -13.22
N ILE A 87 -17.65 -6.51 -12.46
CA ILE A 87 -18.68 -6.43 -11.42
C ILE A 87 -18.22 -5.54 -10.27
N LEU A 88 -16.97 -5.70 -9.81
CA LEU A 88 -16.37 -4.92 -8.74
C LEU A 88 -16.38 -3.42 -9.05
N MET A 89 -16.19 -3.06 -10.31
CA MET A 89 -16.12 -1.67 -10.78
C MET A 89 -17.41 -1.19 -11.46
N ASP A 90 -18.50 -1.96 -11.41
CA ASP A 90 -19.76 -1.60 -12.06
C ASP A 90 -20.28 -0.25 -11.55
N GLN A 91 -20.70 0.62 -12.47
CA GLN A 91 -21.19 1.98 -12.20
C GLN A 91 -20.21 2.90 -11.45
N ILE A 92 -18.95 2.51 -11.29
CA ILE A 92 -17.90 3.35 -10.70
C ILE A 92 -17.18 4.11 -11.84
N PRO A 93 -17.22 5.45 -11.87
CA PRO A 93 -16.53 6.26 -12.88
C PRO A 93 -15.04 6.33 -12.57
N LEU A 94 -14.22 5.53 -13.28
CA LEU A 94 -12.79 5.37 -13.02
C LEU A 94 -12.04 6.71 -13.09
N GLU A 95 -12.39 7.56 -14.05
CA GLU A 95 -11.79 8.88 -14.29
C GLU A 95 -12.00 9.88 -13.14
N LYS A 96 -12.99 9.62 -12.27
CA LYS A 96 -13.25 10.45 -11.08
C LYS A 96 -12.57 9.90 -9.83
N ILE A 97 -12.01 8.69 -9.89
CA ILE A 97 -11.27 8.10 -8.78
C ILE A 97 -9.83 8.63 -8.80
N SER A 98 -9.41 9.18 -7.67
CA SER A 98 -8.02 9.61 -7.47
C SER A 98 -7.04 8.45 -7.61
N GLN A 99 -7.32 7.33 -6.92
CA GLN A 99 -6.51 6.12 -6.96
C GLN A 99 -7.27 4.89 -6.44
N VAL A 100 -7.19 3.77 -7.17
CA VAL A 100 -7.55 2.43 -6.68
C VAL A 100 -6.28 1.74 -6.18
N ARG A 101 -6.29 1.29 -4.92
CA ARG A 101 -5.16 0.57 -4.30
C ARG A 101 -5.47 -0.92 -4.20
N THR A 102 -4.45 -1.77 -4.27
CA THR A 102 -4.58 -3.21 -4.00
C THR A 102 -3.33 -3.75 -3.30
N THR A 103 -3.48 -4.83 -2.54
CA THR A 103 -2.37 -5.62 -1.99
C THR A 103 -1.99 -6.80 -2.90
N ALA A 104 -2.19 -6.66 -4.21
CA ALA A 104 -1.70 -7.62 -5.19
C ALA A 104 -0.16 -7.62 -5.23
N ASN A 105 0.45 -8.68 -4.70
CA ASN A 105 1.91 -8.87 -4.67
C ASN A 105 2.33 -9.85 -5.76
N SER A 106 2.27 -11.15 -5.47
CA SER A 106 2.65 -12.22 -6.40
C SER A 106 1.81 -12.28 -7.68
N ILE A 107 0.65 -11.61 -7.69
CA ILE A 107 -0.28 -11.50 -8.82
C ILE A 107 -0.35 -10.07 -9.40
N GLY A 108 0.60 -9.19 -9.05
CA GLY A 108 0.59 -7.79 -9.49
C GLY A 108 0.46 -7.62 -11.01
N TYR A 109 1.08 -8.52 -11.79
CA TYR A 109 0.99 -8.52 -13.26
C TYR A 109 -0.42 -8.89 -13.77
N ILE A 110 -1.10 -9.84 -13.13
CA ILE A 110 -2.48 -10.22 -13.45
C ILE A 110 -3.41 -9.04 -13.13
N TRP A 111 -3.24 -8.43 -11.97
CA TRP A 111 -4.03 -7.29 -11.54
C TRP A 111 -3.89 -6.10 -12.50
N ALA A 112 -2.66 -5.77 -12.88
CA ALA A 112 -2.38 -4.73 -13.86
C ALA A 112 -3.08 -5.03 -15.19
N ALA A 113 -2.93 -6.25 -15.71
CA ALA A 113 -3.54 -6.68 -16.96
C ALA A 113 -5.08 -6.60 -16.92
N MET A 114 -5.72 -7.05 -15.83
CA MET A 114 -7.17 -6.99 -15.69
C MET A 114 -7.71 -5.55 -15.68
N PHE A 115 -7.04 -4.60 -15.03
CA PHE A 115 -7.49 -3.20 -15.03
C PHE A 115 -7.19 -2.47 -16.35
N ILE A 116 -6.13 -2.85 -17.07
CA ILE A 116 -5.89 -2.36 -18.42
C ILE A 116 -6.99 -2.86 -19.34
N ALA A 117 -7.32 -4.15 -19.30
CA ALA A 117 -8.41 -4.73 -20.07
C ALA A 117 -9.77 -4.10 -19.73
N LEU A 118 -10.03 -3.80 -18.45
CA LEU A 118 -11.23 -3.07 -18.03
C LEU A 118 -11.29 -1.68 -18.67
N ALA A 119 -10.17 -0.96 -18.72
CA ALA A 119 -10.10 0.36 -19.35
C ALA A 119 -10.37 0.26 -20.86
N GLU A 120 -9.78 -0.73 -21.54
CA GLU A 120 -10.01 -0.99 -22.98
C GLU A 120 -11.48 -1.29 -23.28
N ILE A 121 -12.13 -2.18 -22.50
CA ILE A 121 -13.55 -2.51 -22.65
C ILE A 121 -14.44 -1.28 -22.45
N ARG A 122 -14.05 -0.38 -21.54
CA ARG A 122 -14.78 0.88 -21.27
C ARG A 122 -14.41 2.02 -22.23
N GLY A 123 -13.48 1.80 -23.18
CA GLY A 123 -12.97 2.85 -24.05
C GLY A 123 -12.26 3.99 -23.30
N ALA A 124 -11.72 3.71 -22.11
CA ALA A 124 -11.03 4.67 -21.26
C ALA A 124 -9.51 4.57 -21.45
N ASP A 125 -8.82 5.71 -21.40
CA ASP A 125 -7.35 5.74 -21.31
C ASP A 125 -6.92 5.24 -19.90
N PRO A 126 -6.05 4.22 -19.78
CA PRO A 126 -5.49 3.80 -18.49
C PRO A 126 -4.83 4.95 -17.69
N ASN A 127 -4.34 6.00 -18.38
CA ASN A 127 -3.78 7.21 -17.75
C ASN A 127 -4.85 8.21 -17.26
N ALA A 128 -6.14 7.97 -17.51
CA ALA A 128 -7.23 8.80 -17.02
C ALA A 128 -7.53 8.58 -15.52
N PHE A 129 -7.03 7.49 -14.92
CA PHE A 129 -7.23 7.16 -13.51
C PHE A 129 -5.95 6.67 -12.84
N GLY A 130 -5.92 6.74 -11.50
CA GLY A 130 -4.81 6.24 -10.71
C GLY A 130 -5.02 4.80 -10.28
N MET A 131 -3.98 3.98 -10.41
CA MET A 131 -3.88 2.71 -9.70
C MET A 131 -2.64 2.69 -8.82
N PHE A 132 -2.67 1.81 -7.84
CA PHE A 132 -1.57 1.50 -6.97
C PHE A 132 -1.57 0.00 -6.73
N ILE A 133 -0.48 -0.62 -7.16
CA ILE A 133 -0.27 -2.05 -7.01
C ILE A 133 0.86 -2.22 -6.01
N GLN A 134 0.64 -3.03 -4.96
CA GLN A 134 1.68 -3.24 -3.96
C GLN A 134 2.93 -3.87 -4.60
N ASN A 135 2.75 -4.94 -5.38
CA ASN A 135 3.78 -5.56 -6.25
C ASN A 135 5.14 -5.81 -5.57
N ASP A 136 5.17 -5.91 -4.23
CA ASP A 136 6.39 -6.15 -3.46
C ASP A 136 6.44 -7.63 -3.10
N VAL A 137 6.99 -8.45 -4.00
CA VAL A 137 7.12 -9.89 -3.82
C VAL A 137 8.26 -10.28 -2.88
N LEU A 138 9.34 -9.50 -2.79
CA LEU A 138 10.51 -9.82 -1.95
C LEU A 138 10.15 -9.89 -0.46
N LYS A 139 9.28 -9.00 0.03
CA LYS A 139 8.78 -9.06 1.41
C LYS A 139 7.85 -10.26 1.68
N GLU A 140 7.30 -10.91 0.64
CA GLU A 140 6.51 -12.15 0.82
C GLU A 140 7.37 -13.27 1.42
N TYR A 141 8.58 -13.46 0.90
CA TYR A 141 9.50 -14.50 1.39
C TYR A 141 10.02 -14.25 2.81
N ILE A 142 10.05 -12.99 3.24
CA ILE A 142 10.62 -12.59 4.53
C ILE A 142 9.55 -12.58 5.63
N ALA A 143 8.33 -12.18 5.30
CA ALA A 143 7.33 -11.79 6.31
C ALA A 143 5.90 -12.28 6.04
N ARG A 144 5.40 -12.10 4.81
CA ARG A 144 3.94 -12.22 4.54
C ARG A 144 3.49 -13.61 4.06
N GLY A 145 4.32 -14.34 3.35
CA GLY A 145 4.08 -15.76 3.02
C GLY A 145 3.14 -16.04 1.84
N THR A 146 2.82 -15.07 0.97
CA THR A 146 1.92 -15.26 -0.19
C THR A 146 2.67 -15.34 -1.54
N GLN A 147 3.94 -15.72 -1.53
CA GLN A 147 4.73 -16.01 -2.73
C GLN A 147 4.16 -17.20 -3.53
N ILE A 148 4.22 -17.10 -4.86
CA ILE A 148 3.80 -18.17 -5.79
C ILE A 148 5.03 -18.87 -6.41
N PHE A 149 6.00 -18.08 -6.86
CA PHE A 149 7.17 -18.57 -7.58
C PHE A 149 8.43 -18.56 -6.69
N PRO A 150 9.56 -19.12 -7.13
CA PRO A 150 10.86 -18.83 -6.54
C PRO A 150 11.19 -17.32 -6.62
N ALA A 151 12.04 -16.85 -5.70
CA ALA A 151 12.34 -15.43 -5.54
C ALA A 151 12.77 -14.71 -6.83
N GLU A 152 13.67 -15.32 -7.60
CA GLU A 152 14.15 -14.74 -8.87
C GLU A 152 13.03 -14.55 -9.90
N ALA A 153 12.16 -15.55 -10.06
CA ALA A 153 11.04 -15.49 -10.98
C ALA A 153 9.98 -14.47 -10.52
N GLY A 154 9.69 -14.43 -9.22
CA GLY A 154 8.82 -13.41 -8.63
C GLY A 154 9.35 -12.00 -8.86
N LEU A 155 10.63 -11.77 -8.55
CA LEU A 155 11.30 -10.48 -8.77
C LEU A 155 11.24 -10.07 -10.24
N LYS A 156 11.53 -10.99 -11.16
CA LYS A 156 11.44 -10.72 -12.60
C LYS A 156 10.05 -10.21 -12.99
N LEU A 157 8.97 -10.90 -12.56
CA LEU A 157 7.60 -10.51 -12.87
C LEU A 157 7.22 -9.16 -12.25
N SER A 158 7.63 -8.89 -11.02
CA SER A 158 7.43 -7.58 -10.40
C SER A 158 8.14 -6.47 -11.17
N VAL A 159 9.35 -6.72 -11.69
CA VAL A 159 10.09 -5.76 -12.52
C VAL A 159 9.47 -5.61 -13.91
N ASP A 160 8.90 -6.66 -14.51
CA ASP A 160 8.13 -6.55 -15.77
C ASP A 160 6.96 -5.56 -15.59
N VAL A 161 6.28 -5.58 -14.45
CA VAL A 161 5.20 -4.62 -14.11
C VAL A 161 5.74 -3.21 -13.95
N ILE A 162 6.88 -3.03 -13.26
CA ILE A 162 7.52 -1.73 -13.08
C ILE A 162 7.88 -1.12 -14.43
N GLU A 163 8.56 -1.89 -15.29
CA GLU A 163 8.97 -1.47 -16.63
C GLU A 163 7.77 -1.07 -17.50
N TYR A 164 6.73 -1.91 -17.54
CA TYR A 164 5.55 -1.65 -18.35
C TYR A 164 4.81 -0.39 -17.89
N LEU A 165 4.53 -0.27 -16.59
CA LEU A 165 3.74 0.85 -16.06
C LEU A 165 4.52 2.17 -16.10
N SER A 166 5.80 2.18 -15.76
CA SER A 166 6.63 3.40 -15.84
C SER A 166 6.78 3.94 -17.26
N THR A 167 6.58 3.10 -18.29
CA THR A 167 6.71 3.49 -19.70
C THR A 167 5.35 3.82 -20.32
N ASN A 168 4.32 3.00 -20.09
CA ASN A 168 3.05 3.06 -20.82
C ASN A 168 1.92 3.69 -20.01
N VAL A 169 1.95 3.55 -18.67
CA VAL A 169 0.88 4.03 -17.78
C VAL A 169 1.47 4.77 -16.57
N PRO A 170 2.27 5.83 -16.77
CA PRO A 170 3.07 6.47 -15.72
C PRO A 170 2.24 7.08 -14.57
N ARG A 171 0.91 7.20 -14.72
CA ARG A 171 0.02 7.62 -13.63
C ARG A 171 -0.15 6.54 -12.55
N TRP A 172 0.10 5.28 -12.88
CA TRP A 172 -0.04 4.17 -11.94
C TRP A 172 1.20 4.03 -11.07
N VAL A 173 1.01 3.69 -9.80
CA VAL A 173 2.10 3.35 -8.88
C VAL A 173 2.43 1.88 -9.06
N PRO A 174 3.61 1.54 -9.60
CA PRO A 174 3.93 0.16 -10.00
C PRO A 174 4.44 -0.71 -8.84
N LEU A 175 4.82 -0.09 -7.72
CA LEU A 175 5.40 -0.74 -6.56
C LEU A 175 5.15 0.09 -5.31
N ALA A 176 4.82 -0.59 -4.21
CA ALA A 176 4.80 -0.03 -2.87
C ALA A 176 5.71 -0.82 -1.94
N MET A 177 6.83 -0.21 -1.58
CA MET A 177 7.88 -0.82 -0.77
C MET A 177 7.35 -1.06 0.64
N SER A 178 7.31 -2.31 1.10
CA SER A 178 6.50 -2.68 2.26
C SER A 178 7.34 -3.17 3.45
N GLY A 179 7.57 -2.26 4.40
CA GLY A 179 8.14 -2.55 5.72
C GLY A 179 7.11 -2.96 6.77
N TYR A 180 5.84 -2.57 6.62
CA TYR A 180 4.77 -2.90 7.58
C TYR A 180 4.77 -4.39 7.95
N HIS A 181 4.69 -5.28 6.95
CA HIS A 181 4.66 -6.72 7.17
C HIS A 181 5.93 -7.23 7.87
N ILE A 182 7.09 -6.70 7.51
CA ILE A 182 8.38 -7.06 8.12
C ILE A 182 8.36 -6.72 9.62
N ARG A 183 7.81 -5.56 9.96
CA ARG A 183 7.63 -5.12 11.35
C ARG A 183 6.61 -5.98 12.10
N GLU A 184 5.47 -6.29 11.49
CA GLU A 184 4.44 -7.16 12.07
C GLU A 184 4.94 -8.61 12.28
N SER A 185 5.92 -9.06 11.49
CA SER A 185 6.61 -10.35 11.69
C SER A 185 7.68 -10.31 12.80
N GLY A 186 7.78 -9.22 13.56
CA GLY A 186 8.63 -9.11 14.75
C GLY A 186 9.96 -8.40 14.55
N SER A 187 10.18 -7.71 13.42
CA SER A 187 11.42 -6.94 13.24
C SER A 187 11.51 -5.73 14.16
N SER A 188 12.71 -5.26 14.44
CA SER A 188 12.94 -3.92 15.02
C SER A 188 12.61 -2.80 14.02
N ALA A 189 12.43 -1.56 14.50
CA ALA A 189 12.22 -0.38 13.67
C ALA A 189 13.40 -0.12 12.70
N ALA A 190 14.62 -0.45 13.11
CA ALA A 190 15.80 -0.33 12.26
C ALA A 190 15.79 -1.40 11.15
N GLN A 191 15.47 -2.65 11.49
CA GLN A 191 15.35 -3.74 10.52
C GLN A 191 14.22 -3.49 9.50
N GLU A 192 13.08 -2.94 9.95
CA GLU A 192 11.98 -2.56 9.07
C GLU A 192 12.48 -1.64 7.95
N VAL A 193 13.14 -0.53 8.31
CA VAL A 193 13.65 0.43 7.32
C VAL A 193 14.77 -0.19 6.47
N ALA A 194 15.72 -0.88 7.10
CA ALA A 194 16.87 -1.45 6.41
C ALA A 194 16.45 -2.50 5.37
N PHE A 195 15.57 -3.43 5.74
CA PHE A 195 15.12 -4.50 4.84
C PHE A 195 14.19 -3.95 3.74
N THR A 196 13.33 -2.97 4.06
CA THR A 196 12.52 -2.29 3.05
C THR A 196 13.38 -1.63 1.99
N PHE A 197 14.43 -0.91 2.40
CA PHE A 197 15.32 -0.23 1.45
C PHE A 197 16.30 -1.18 0.74
N ALA A 198 16.61 -2.32 1.33
CA ALA A 198 17.34 -3.38 0.62
C ALA A 198 16.50 -3.95 -0.53
N ASN A 199 15.23 -4.30 -0.26
CA ASN A 199 14.29 -4.76 -1.30
C ASN A 199 14.08 -3.68 -2.37
N ALA A 200 13.91 -2.43 -1.97
CA ALA A 200 13.75 -1.30 -2.90
C ALA A 200 14.93 -1.18 -3.86
N GLN A 201 16.16 -1.30 -3.35
CA GLN A 201 17.35 -1.25 -4.18
C GLN A 201 17.38 -2.37 -5.20
N GLU A 202 16.97 -3.59 -4.83
CA GLU A 202 16.93 -4.73 -5.75
C GLU A 202 15.95 -4.48 -6.90
N TYR A 203 14.74 -3.98 -6.62
CA TYR A 203 13.79 -3.61 -7.68
C TYR A 203 14.32 -2.49 -8.59
N LEU A 204 14.92 -1.44 -7.99
CA LEU A 204 15.46 -0.32 -8.75
C LEU A 204 16.65 -0.75 -9.62
N ASP A 205 17.58 -1.51 -9.06
CA ASP A 205 18.76 -2.02 -9.78
C ASP A 205 18.31 -2.90 -10.96
N ALA A 206 17.34 -3.79 -10.75
CA ALA A 206 16.79 -4.65 -11.79
C ALA A 206 16.02 -3.87 -12.88
N ALA A 207 15.25 -2.84 -12.52
CA ALA A 207 14.55 -1.99 -13.49
C ALA A 207 15.53 -1.13 -14.32
N ILE A 208 16.56 -0.57 -13.67
CA ILE A 208 17.62 0.21 -14.33
C ILE A 208 18.42 -0.65 -15.30
N ALA A 209 18.70 -1.90 -14.95
CA ALA A 209 19.37 -2.85 -15.84
C ALA A 209 18.58 -3.10 -17.15
N ARG A 210 17.27 -2.80 -17.17
CA ARG A 210 16.40 -2.86 -18.35
C ARG A 210 16.18 -1.52 -19.05
N GLY A 211 16.87 -0.47 -18.59
CA GLY A 211 16.80 0.87 -19.18
C GLY A 211 15.72 1.77 -18.61
N VAL A 212 15.01 1.37 -17.54
CA VAL A 212 14.07 2.24 -16.83
C VAL A 212 14.87 3.22 -15.96
N SER A 213 14.69 4.53 -16.16
CA SER A 213 15.36 5.52 -15.33
C SER A 213 14.82 5.49 -13.89
N VAL A 214 15.71 5.68 -12.90
CA VAL A 214 15.29 5.84 -11.49
C VAL A 214 14.25 6.95 -11.32
N ASP A 215 14.34 8.02 -12.12
CA ASP A 215 13.43 9.17 -12.08
C ASP A 215 12.04 8.85 -12.68
N GLN A 216 11.88 7.72 -13.39
CA GLN A 216 10.57 7.24 -13.83
C GLN A 216 9.86 6.41 -12.74
N VAL A 217 10.61 5.88 -11.78
CA VAL A 217 10.07 4.95 -10.77
C VAL A 217 10.00 5.64 -9.41
N ALA A 218 11.13 6.11 -8.88
CA ALA A 218 11.25 6.59 -7.50
C ALA A 218 10.23 7.68 -7.11
N PRO A 219 9.91 8.69 -7.94
CA PRO A 219 8.89 9.69 -7.62
C PRO A 219 7.48 9.10 -7.45
N THR A 220 7.23 7.90 -8.01
CA THR A 220 5.93 7.21 -7.98
C THR A 220 5.80 6.24 -6.81
N LEU A 221 6.88 5.89 -6.11
CA LEU A 221 6.87 4.93 -5.02
C LEU A 221 6.21 5.48 -3.75
N PHE A 222 5.49 4.60 -3.06
CA PHE A 222 5.08 4.79 -1.67
C PHE A 222 5.77 3.74 -0.81
N THR A 223 6.07 4.13 0.42
CA THR A 223 6.72 3.28 1.41
C THR A 223 5.74 2.98 2.51
N PHE A 224 5.33 1.73 2.59
CA PHE A 224 4.39 1.24 3.57
C PHE A 224 5.14 0.83 4.84
N LEU A 225 5.01 1.60 5.91
CA LEU A 225 5.66 1.39 7.20
C LEU A 225 4.63 1.22 8.33
N SER A 226 5.00 0.51 9.38
CA SER A 226 4.18 0.37 10.60
C SER A 226 4.34 1.60 11.50
N SER A 227 3.40 1.83 12.40
CA SER A 227 3.50 2.77 13.51
C SER A 227 3.12 2.03 14.78
N ASN A 228 4.10 1.84 15.66
CA ASN A 228 3.98 1.09 16.90
C ASN A 228 3.87 2.03 18.13
N ILE A 229 3.53 1.44 19.27
CA ILE A 229 3.25 2.17 20.52
C ILE A 229 4.47 2.96 21.07
N GLU A 230 5.69 2.65 20.63
CA GLU A 230 6.93 3.35 21.02
C GLU A 230 7.04 4.73 20.34
N ILE A 231 6.16 5.69 20.70
CA ILE A 231 5.95 6.98 20.00
C ILE A 231 7.24 7.66 19.54
N LEU A 232 8.18 7.92 20.45
CA LEU A 232 9.41 8.66 20.11
C LEU A 232 10.31 7.88 19.14
N LYS A 233 10.35 6.55 19.26
CA LYS A 233 11.12 5.69 18.35
C LYS A 233 10.50 5.71 16.97
N GLU A 234 9.18 5.64 16.86
CA GLU A 234 8.47 5.66 15.57
C GLU A 234 8.59 7.04 14.88
N VAL A 235 8.46 8.15 15.62
CA VAL A 235 8.75 9.50 15.10
C VAL A 235 10.20 9.58 14.58
N ALA A 236 11.17 9.05 15.34
CA ALA A 236 12.56 9.02 14.90
C ALA A 236 12.74 8.14 13.65
N LYS A 237 12.07 6.99 13.57
CA LYS A 237 12.12 6.06 12.43
C LYS A 237 11.66 6.73 11.15
N PHE A 238 10.48 7.37 11.13
CA PHE A 238 9.95 8.02 9.92
C PHE A 238 10.87 9.14 9.42
N ARG A 239 11.43 9.93 10.34
CA ARG A 239 12.40 11.00 10.02
C ARG A 239 13.72 10.45 9.50
N ALA A 240 14.25 9.41 10.14
CA ALA A 240 15.48 8.75 9.72
C ALA A 240 15.32 8.07 8.35
N ALA A 241 14.19 7.40 8.11
CA ALA A 241 13.87 6.75 6.84
C ALA A 241 13.93 7.74 5.67
N ARG A 242 13.35 8.94 5.80
CA ARG A 242 13.43 9.99 4.76
C ARG A 242 14.85 10.39 4.44
N ARG A 243 15.67 10.68 5.47
CA ARG A 243 17.07 11.07 5.27
C ARG A 243 17.88 9.96 4.60
N VAL A 244 17.74 8.73 5.09
CA VAL A 244 18.45 7.57 4.52
C VAL A 244 18.05 7.34 3.07
N TRP A 245 16.76 7.42 2.74
CA TRP A 245 16.28 7.32 1.36
C TRP A 245 16.84 8.41 0.46
N ALA A 246 16.74 9.67 0.89
CA ALA A 246 17.23 10.80 0.11
C ALA A 246 18.73 10.67 -0.19
N GLU A 247 19.53 10.28 0.81
CA GLU A 247 20.96 10.04 0.62
C GLU A 247 21.24 8.83 -0.28
N LEU A 248 20.48 7.74 -0.14
CA LEU A 248 20.61 6.55 -0.98
C LEU A 248 20.36 6.89 -2.46
N ILE A 249 19.23 7.54 -2.75
CA ILE A 249 18.84 7.95 -4.11
C ILE A 249 19.86 8.91 -4.71
N ARG A 250 20.31 9.91 -3.95
CA ARG A 250 21.30 10.87 -4.43
C ARG A 250 22.67 10.25 -4.69
N LYS A 251 23.19 9.44 -3.75
CA LYS A 251 24.57 8.93 -3.80
C LYS A 251 24.72 7.72 -4.72
N LYS A 252 23.81 6.74 -4.63
CA LYS A 252 23.88 5.50 -5.42
C LYS A 252 23.32 5.71 -6.83
N TYR A 253 22.13 6.29 -6.93
CA TYR A 253 21.39 6.38 -8.19
C TYR A 253 21.56 7.70 -8.94
N GLN A 254 22.13 8.73 -8.29
CA GLN A 254 22.43 10.04 -8.91
C GLN A 254 21.22 10.66 -9.64
N ALA A 255 20.04 10.44 -9.07
CA ALA A 255 18.75 10.94 -9.56
C ALA A 255 18.81 12.43 -9.92
N LYS A 256 18.13 12.81 -11.00
CA LYS A 256 18.10 14.20 -11.47
C LYS A 256 16.83 14.90 -11.03
N ASP A 257 15.75 14.17 -10.80
CA ASP A 257 14.52 14.70 -10.26
C ASP A 257 14.57 14.73 -8.72
N PRO A 258 14.49 15.92 -8.08
CA PRO A 258 14.45 16.01 -6.62
C PRO A 258 13.29 15.21 -5.99
N ARG A 259 12.20 14.95 -6.74
CA ARG A 259 11.07 14.14 -6.27
C ARG A 259 11.47 12.68 -6.05
N SER A 260 12.47 12.16 -6.75
CA SER A 260 12.99 10.80 -6.55
C SER A 260 13.56 10.59 -5.14
N GLU A 261 14.08 11.67 -4.55
CA GLU A 261 14.65 11.68 -3.20
C GLU A 261 13.59 11.84 -2.10
N GLN A 262 12.33 12.12 -2.47
CA GLN A 262 11.23 12.33 -1.52
C GLN A 262 10.56 11.00 -1.17
N LEU A 263 10.88 10.45 0.00
CA LEU A 263 10.21 9.26 0.50
C LEU A 263 8.79 9.60 0.98
N ARG A 264 7.78 9.12 0.24
CA ARG A 264 6.36 9.21 0.62
C ARG A 264 5.97 8.02 1.48
N ILE A 265 5.50 8.28 2.69
CA ILE A 265 5.19 7.25 3.68
C ILE A 265 3.68 7.05 3.78
N PHE A 266 3.25 5.82 3.57
CA PHE A 266 1.95 5.32 4.01
C PHE A 266 2.18 4.59 5.34
N ALA A 267 1.65 5.09 6.45
CA ALA A 267 1.73 4.44 7.74
C ALA A 267 0.44 3.69 8.09
N PHE A 268 0.59 2.50 8.69
CA PHE A 268 -0.50 1.81 9.38
C PHE A 268 -0.17 1.70 10.86
N THR A 269 -1.16 1.83 11.72
CA THR A 269 -1.03 1.41 13.13
C THR A 269 -0.73 -0.10 13.20
N ALA A 270 -0.06 -0.54 14.26
CA ALA A 270 0.39 -1.92 14.37
C ALA A 270 -0.78 -2.85 14.75
N GLY A 271 -1.17 -3.76 13.86
CA GLY A 271 -2.17 -4.78 14.18
C GLY A 271 -1.70 -5.71 15.31
N SER A 272 -0.40 -5.99 15.34
CA SER A 272 0.28 -6.79 16.36
C SER A 272 0.23 -6.20 17.78
N SER A 273 -0.09 -4.91 17.94
CA SER A 273 -0.23 -4.27 19.26
C SER A 273 -1.64 -4.43 19.85
N LEU A 274 -2.62 -4.84 19.04
CA LEU A 274 -4.02 -4.93 19.42
C LEU A 274 -4.29 -6.19 20.25
N THR A 275 -5.20 -6.05 21.22
CA THR A 275 -5.57 -7.15 22.11
C THR A 275 -6.99 -7.61 21.88
N PHE A 276 -7.20 -8.93 21.87
CA PHE A 276 -8.53 -9.54 21.92
C PHE A 276 -9.26 -9.15 23.20
N GLN A 277 -8.55 -9.18 24.33
CA GLN A 277 -9.08 -8.81 25.64
C GLN A 277 -9.23 -7.31 25.74
N GLN A 278 -10.39 -6.85 26.25
CA GLN A 278 -10.72 -5.44 26.42
C GLN A 278 -10.47 -4.62 25.14
N PRO A 279 -11.13 -4.97 24.02
CA PRO A 279 -10.78 -4.44 22.70
C PRO A 279 -10.96 -2.93 22.59
N MET A 280 -11.79 -2.30 23.43
CA MET A 280 -11.89 -0.83 23.50
C MET A 280 -10.57 -0.14 23.87
N ASN A 281 -9.65 -0.81 24.57
CA ASN A 281 -8.30 -0.26 24.82
C ASN A 281 -7.50 -0.08 23.52
N ASN A 282 -7.84 -0.80 22.44
CA ASN A 282 -7.22 -0.65 21.13
C ASN A 282 -7.50 0.72 20.51
N VAL A 283 -8.59 1.41 20.88
CA VAL A 283 -8.83 2.80 20.47
C VAL A 283 -7.71 3.71 20.97
N THR A 284 -7.31 3.56 22.24
CA THR A 284 -6.21 4.33 22.83
C THR A 284 -4.87 3.96 22.18
N ARG A 285 -4.61 2.67 21.96
CA ARG A 285 -3.36 2.19 21.31
C ARG A 285 -3.20 2.80 19.93
N THR A 286 -4.21 2.62 19.09
CA THR A 286 -4.19 3.09 17.70
C THR A 286 -4.18 4.62 17.60
N ALA A 287 -4.82 5.34 18.54
CA ALA A 287 -4.70 6.80 18.63
C ALA A 287 -3.26 7.25 18.93
N MET A 288 -2.56 6.57 19.86
CA MET A 288 -1.15 6.88 20.17
C MET A 288 -0.21 6.56 19.01
N GLU A 289 -0.41 5.43 18.35
CA GLU A 289 0.35 5.00 17.17
C GLU A 289 0.14 5.95 15.99
N MET A 290 -1.10 6.37 15.76
CA MET A 290 -1.43 7.38 14.75
C MET A 290 -0.77 8.72 15.06
N MET A 291 -0.78 9.15 16.32
CA MET A 291 -0.10 10.39 16.73
C MET A 291 1.42 10.31 16.44
N ALA A 292 2.06 9.16 16.68
CA ALA A 292 3.46 8.96 16.33
C ALA A 292 3.71 9.09 14.82
N ALA A 293 2.82 8.53 13.99
CA ALA A 293 2.89 8.64 12.53
C ALA A 293 2.68 10.08 12.06
N ALA A 294 1.68 10.79 12.61
CA ALA A 294 1.38 12.18 12.30
C ALA A 294 2.56 13.11 12.63
N LEU A 295 3.13 13.00 13.83
CA LEU A 295 4.35 13.72 14.24
C LEU A 295 5.57 13.32 13.41
N GLY A 296 5.56 12.10 12.87
CA GLY A 296 6.54 11.59 11.92
C GLY A 296 6.43 12.20 10.52
N GLY A 297 5.37 12.95 10.17
CA GLY A 297 5.22 13.63 8.89
C GLY A 297 4.90 12.69 7.71
N ILE A 298 3.98 11.74 7.93
CA ILE A 298 3.50 10.78 6.92
C ILE A 298 2.60 11.44 5.86
N GLN A 299 2.33 10.74 4.75
CA GLN A 299 1.50 11.24 3.64
C GLN A 299 0.12 10.56 3.59
N THR A 300 0.06 9.30 4.02
CA THR A 300 -1.17 8.52 4.07
C THR A 300 -1.19 7.74 5.38
N MET A 301 -2.35 7.64 6.03
CA MET A 301 -2.52 6.96 7.30
C MET A 301 -3.66 5.95 7.21
N HIS A 302 -3.46 4.77 7.79
CA HIS A 302 -4.52 3.82 8.10
C HIS A 302 -4.50 3.50 9.58
N VAL A 303 -5.64 3.71 10.22
CA VAL A 303 -5.83 3.39 11.65
C VAL A 303 -6.63 2.10 11.70
N SER A 304 -6.07 1.11 12.38
CA SER A 304 -6.69 -0.17 12.66
C SER A 304 -7.95 0.01 13.50
N ALA A 305 -8.96 -0.79 13.23
CA ALA A 305 -10.17 -0.82 14.02
C ALA A 305 -9.94 -1.54 15.36
N PHE A 306 -10.74 -1.18 16.37
CA PHE A 306 -10.55 -1.71 17.73
C PHE A 306 -10.83 -3.22 17.84
N ASP A 307 -11.56 -3.79 16.89
CA ASP A 307 -11.98 -5.19 16.79
C ASP A 307 -11.08 -6.05 15.88
N GLU A 308 -9.97 -5.52 15.35
CA GLU A 308 -9.12 -6.25 14.40
C GLU A 308 -8.43 -7.49 14.99
N ALA A 309 -8.23 -7.54 16.31
CA ALA A 309 -7.76 -8.75 16.98
C ALA A 309 -8.81 -9.88 16.99
N LEU A 310 -10.08 -9.58 16.68
CA LEU A 310 -11.19 -10.53 16.59
C LEU A 310 -11.40 -11.04 15.17
N GLY A 311 -11.20 -10.18 14.16
CA GLY A 311 -11.45 -10.49 12.76
C GLY A 311 -11.50 -9.23 11.88
N VAL A 312 -12.13 -9.36 10.71
CA VAL A 312 -12.32 -8.23 9.80
C VAL A 312 -13.20 -7.16 10.47
N PRO A 313 -12.84 -5.85 10.39
CA PRO A 313 -13.56 -4.79 11.08
C PRO A 313 -15.06 -4.72 10.76
N THR A 314 -15.86 -4.51 11.80
CA THR A 314 -17.25 -4.08 11.63
C THR A 314 -17.33 -2.65 11.07
N GLN A 315 -18.49 -2.27 10.53
CA GLN A 315 -18.70 -0.91 10.03
C GLN A 315 -18.55 0.14 11.13
N GLU A 316 -19.03 -0.15 12.35
CA GLU A 316 -18.89 0.73 13.50
C GLU A 316 -17.42 0.93 13.87
N ALA A 317 -16.66 -0.15 13.99
CA ALA A 317 -15.25 -0.08 14.35
C ALA A 317 -14.41 0.63 13.28
N ALA A 318 -14.66 0.36 11.99
CA ALA A 318 -14.03 1.08 10.89
C ALA A 318 -14.39 2.58 10.87
N THR A 319 -15.65 2.92 11.21
CA THR A 319 -16.10 4.32 11.33
C THR A 319 -15.37 5.01 12.46
N LEU A 320 -15.25 4.37 13.63
CA LEU A 320 -14.53 4.92 14.77
C LEU A 320 -13.05 5.14 14.44
N ALA A 321 -12.39 4.20 13.75
CA ALA A 321 -11.00 4.35 13.32
C ALA A 321 -10.80 5.55 12.37
N LEU A 322 -11.74 5.80 11.45
CA LEU A 322 -11.73 7.03 10.64
C LEU A 322 -11.93 8.29 11.50
N ARG A 323 -12.88 8.26 12.43
CA ARG A 323 -13.15 9.41 13.32
C ARG A 323 -11.94 9.73 14.19
N THR A 324 -11.19 8.73 14.64
CA THR A 324 -9.91 8.93 15.37
C THR A 324 -8.92 9.76 14.54
N GLN A 325 -8.83 9.54 13.22
CA GLN A 325 -8.00 10.38 12.34
C GLN A 325 -8.52 11.80 12.20
N GLN A 326 -9.83 12.01 12.18
CA GLN A 326 -10.46 13.32 11.96
C GLN A 326 -10.43 14.24 13.19
N VAL A 327 -10.17 13.69 14.38
CA VAL A 327 -10.05 14.47 15.62
C VAL A 327 -8.70 15.18 15.73
N VAL A 328 -7.65 14.64 15.08
CA VAL A 328 -6.29 15.20 15.09
C VAL A 328 -6.10 16.18 13.94
#